data_AF-A0A2C6CG76-F1
#
_entry.id   AF-A0A2C6CG76-F1
#
_cell.length_a   1.000
_cell.length_b   1.000
_cell.length_c   1.000
_cell.angle_alpha   90.00
_cell.angle_beta   90.00
_cell.angle_gamma   90.00
#
_symmetry.space_group_name_H-M   'P 1'
#
loop_
_entity.id
_entity.type
_entity.pdbx_description
1 polymer ?
#
loop_
_entity_poly.entity_id
_entity_poly.type
_entity_poly.pdbx_seq_one_letter_code
_entity_poly.pdbx_strand_id
1 'polypeptide(L)'
;MAIKVKLEKDGFIKDGFVGYSFTTAIFNLWVPAFRLDFNTFVYFLAFFIFKEFLLDFLNIYMAINSKTIKIFPFISMVLIAVPTFIAFFYNQYYTKKLLNDGWKPLENDEYSTAILKAYHYLEYTDTDLIDDSKIQEYREIINDTQKEERKKIFLFIAFAIVVIIYFYFVN
;
A
#
# COMPACT_ATOMS: atom_id res chain seq x y z
N MET A 1 3.28 6.35 -8.03
CA MET A 1 2.11 6.61 -7.16
C MET A 1 1.14 5.45 -7.27
N ALA A 2 0.27 5.20 -6.29
CA ALA A 2 -0.82 4.23 -6.43
C ALA A 2 -1.68 4.54 -7.66
N ILE A 3 -2.27 3.50 -8.23
CA ILE A 3 -3.29 3.63 -9.26
C ILE A 3 -4.56 4.11 -8.57
N LYS A 4 -5.12 5.21 -9.06
CA LYS A 4 -6.34 5.79 -8.50
C LYS A 4 -7.54 5.29 -9.26
N VAL A 5 -8.61 4.99 -8.54
CA VAL A 5 -9.93 4.70 -9.11
C VAL A 5 -10.94 5.65 -8.49
N LYS A 6 -11.90 6.14 -9.27
CA LYS A 6 -12.94 7.01 -8.76
C LYS A 6 -14.12 6.15 -8.34
N LEU A 7 -14.61 6.38 -7.13
CA LEU A 7 -15.78 5.75 -6.60
C LEU A 7 -16.83 6.81 -6.27
N GLU A 8 -18.09 6.45 -6.43
CA GLU A 8 -19.25 7.28 -6.16
C GLU A 8 -20.19 6.61 -5.15
N LYS A 9 -20.79 7.42 -4.30
CA LYS A 9 -21.86 7.04 -3.39
C LYS A 9 -22.70 8.26 -3.05
N ASP A 10 -24.01 8.18 -3.25
CA ASP A 10 -24.98 9.25 -2.91
C ASP A 10 -24.60 10.62 -3.52
N GLY A 11 -24.05 10.65 -4.74
CA GLY A 11 -23.58 11.87 -5.41
C GLY A 11 -22.22 12.40 -4.94
N PHE A 12 -21.59 11.76 -3.95
CA PHE A 12 -20.22 12.08 -3.52
C PHE A 12 -19.19 11.23 -4.25
N ILE A 13 -18.07 11.83 -4.63
CA ILE A 13 -16.96 11.15 -5.29
C ILE A 13 -15.78 11.04 -4.34
N LYS A 14 -15.16 9.85 -4.27
CA LYS A 14 -13.99 9.56 -3.46
C LYS A 14 -12.97 8.73 -4.23
N ASP A 15 -11.69 9.04 -4.03
CA ASP A 15 -10.60 8.26 -4.60
C ASP A 15 -10.45 6.93 -3.83
N GLY A 16 -10.52 5.82 -4.56
CA GLY A 16 -9.96 4.53 -4.20
C GLY A 16 -8.54 4.36 -4.75
N PHE A 17 -7.80 3.40 -4.21
CA PHE A 17 -6.40 3.15 -4.57
C PHE A 17 -6.12 1.66 -4.75
N VAL A 18 -5.46 1.30 -5.84
CA VAL A 18 -4.97 -0.06 -6.08
C VAL A 18 -3.48 -0.08 -6.37
N GLY A 19 -2.88 -1.25 -6.19
CA GLY A 19 -1.44 -1.45 -6.37
C GLY A 19 -0.58 -0.78 -5.31
N TYR A 20 0.73 -0.89 -5.51
CA TYR A 20 1.73 -0.35 -4.59
C TYR A 20 1.96 1.16 -4.80
N SER A 21 2.29 1.84 -3.70
CA SER A 21 2.64 3.26 -3.74
C SER A 21 3.79 3.63 -2.81
N PHE A 22 4.87 4.14 -3.40
CA PHE A 22 5.97 4.76 -2.66
C PHE A 22 5.50 5.94 -1.80
N THR A 23 4.49 6.70 -2.23
CA THR A 23 3.95 7.78 -1.39
C THR A 23 3.29 7.22 -0.13
N THR A 24 2.62 6.07 -0.24
CA THR A 24 2.01 5.42 0.92
C THR A 24 3.08 4.86 1.86
N ALA A 25 4.18 4.32 1.33
CA ALA A 25 5.31 3.89 2.12
C ALA A 25 6.00 5.05 2.87
N ILE A 26 6.20 6.19 2.20
CA ILE A 26 6.89 7.36 2.77
C ILE A 26 6.03 8.06 3.81
N PHE A 27 4.76 8.36 3.50
CA PHE A 27 3.87 9.11 4.39
C PHE A 27 3.24 8.23 5.48
N ASN A 28 3.20 6.90 5.28
CA ASN A 28 2.75 5.88 6.23
C ASN A 28 1.56 6.31 7.13
N LEU A 29 1.83 6.67 8.38
CA LEU A 29 0.85 7.14 9.38
C LEU A 29 -0.08 8.23 8.85
N TRP A 30 0.41 9.13 8.01
CA TRP A 30 -0.36 10.27 7.52
C TRP A 30 -1.32 9.91 6.39
N VAL A 31 -1.14 8.76 5.73
CA VAL A 31 -1.95 8.39 4.56
C VAL A 31 -3.41 8.14 4.95
N PRO A 32 -3.72 7.37 6.02
CA PRO A 32 -5.10 7.30 6.52
C PRO A 32 -5.67 8.65 6.94
N ALA A 33 -4.89 9.53 7.55
CA ALA A 33 -5.34 10.87 7.94
C ALA A 33 -5.77 11.69 6.71
N PHE A 34 -4.96 11.74 5.65
CA PHE A 34 -5.28 12.47 4.42
C PHE A 34 -6.50 11.89 3.67
N ARG A 35 -6.79 10.60 3.87
CA ARG A 35 -7.96 9.92 3.29
C ARG A 35 -9.21 9.98 4.17
N LEU A 36 -9.11 10.64 5.33
CA LEU A 36 -10.15 10.69 6.36
C LEU A 36 -10.56 9.29 6.84
N ASP A 37 -9.62 8.34 6.88
CA ASP A 37 -9.80 7.02 7.49
C ASP A 37 -9.28 7.04 8.92
N PHE A 38 -10.10 7.59 9.83
CA PHE A 38 -9.72 7.79 11.22
C PHE A 38 -9.42 6.48 11.97
N ASN A 39 -10.19 5.42 11.72
CA ASN A 39 -9.99 4.14 12.39
C ASN A 39 -8.62 3.56 12.02
N THR A 40 -8.27 3.55 10.72
CA THR A 40 -6.95 3.06 10.29
C THR A 40 -5.82 3.99 10.71
N PHE A 41 -6.06 5.30 10.76
CA PHE A 41 -5.11 6.25 11.34
C PHE A 41 -4.74 5.89 12.78
N VAL A 42 -5.73 5.62 13.63
CA VAL A 42 -5.49 5.24 15.04
C VAL A 42 -4.69 3.93 15.15
N TYR A 43 -4.99 2.92 14.32
CA TYR A 43 -4.20 1.69 14.30
C TYR A 43 -2.74 1.94 13.89
N PHE A 44 -2.51 2.78 12.89
CA PHE A 44 -1.16 3.13 12.44
C PHE A 44 -0.42 3.93 13.51
N LEU A 45 -1.12 4.83 14.20
CA LEU A 45 -0.57 5.63 15.29
C LEU A 45 -0.14 4.74 16.47
N ALA A 46 -1.00 3.80 16.87
CA ALA A 46 -0.71 2.86 17.94
C ALA A 46 0.50 1.98 17.60
N PHE A 47 0.56 1.46 16.38
CA PHE A 47 1.71 0.69 15.90
C PHE A 47 3.00 1.52 15.90
N PHE A 48 2.94 2.77 15.42
CA PHE A 48 4.07 3.69 15.41
C PHE A 48 4.61 3.94 16.82
N ILE A 49 3.74 4.31 17.77
CA ILE A 49 4.12 4.55 19.17
C ILE A 49 4.72 3.30 19.79
N PHE A 50 4.09 2.13 19.59
CA PHE A 50 4.59 0.86 20.11
C PHE A 50 5.97 0.50 19.57
N LYS A 51 6.20 0.72 18.27
CA LYS A 51 7.49 0.49 17.61
C LYS A 51 8.58 1.37 18.24
N GLU A 52 8.34 2.67 18.37
CA GLU A 52 9.35 3.58 18.97
C GLU A 52 9.61 3.23 20.43
N PHE A 53 8.55 2.97 21.20
CA PHE A 53 8.68 2.49 22.58
C PHE A 53 9.55 1.23 22.69
N LEU A 54 9.34 0.24 21.81
CA LEU A 54 10.10 -1.00 21.82
C LEU A 54 11.60 -0.77 21.52
N LEU A 55 11.90 0.10 20.55
CA LEU A 55 13.28 0.45 20.20
C LEU A 55 13.98 1.15 21.37
N ASP A 56 13.33 2.14 21.98
CA ASP A 56 13.86 2.88 23.12
C ASP A 56 14.03 1.99 24.35
N PHE A 57 13.06 1.13 24.63
CA PHE A 57 13.13 0.17 25.72
C PHE A 57 14.33 -0.77 25.57
N LEU A 58 14.55 -1.32 24.38
CA LEU A 58 15.70 -2.20 24.11
C LEU A 58 17.03 -1.46 24.24
N ASN A 59 17.11 -0.21 23.76
CA ASN A 59 18.29 0.65 23.91
C ASN A 59 18.62 0.89 25.39
N ILE A 60 17.62 1.29 26.19
CA ILE A 60 17.78 1.53 27.63
C ILE A 60 18.19 0.24 28.35
N TYR A 61 17.57 -0.89 28.03
CA TYR A 61 17.91 -2.18 28.61
C TYR A 61 19.38 -2.56 28.37
N MET A 62 19.87 -2.39 27.14
CA MET A 62 21.29 -2.65 26.81
C MET A 62 22.24 -1.73 27.58
N ALA A 63 21.87 -0.45 27.72
CA ALA A 63 22.65 0.54 28.45
C ALA A 63 22.75 0.23 29.96
N ILE A 64 21.63 -0.08 30.61
CA ILE A 64 21.59 -0.39 32.05
C ILE A 64 22.37 -1.66 32.38
N ASN A 65 22.24 -2.69 31.54
CA ASN A 65 22.85 -3.98 31.79
C ASN A 65 24.29 -4.10 31.27
N SER A 66 24.82 -3.06 30.61
CA SER A 66 26.11 -3.08 29.90
C SER A 66 26.23 -4.29 28.95
N LYS A 67 25.13 -4.70 28.32
CA LYS A 67 25.05 -5.87 27.43
C LYS A 67 24.81 -5.42 26.00
N THR A 68 25.63 -5.93 25.08
CA THR A 68 25.41 -5.74 23.65
C THR A 68 24.59 -6.90 23.08
N ILE A 69 23.41 -6.60 22.54
CA ILE A 69 22.61 -7.56 21.78
C ILE A 69 23.03 -7.46 20.31
N LYS A 70 23.85 -8.41 19.85
CA LYS A 70 24.41 -8.40 18.47
C LYS A 70 23.36 -8.32 17.37
N ILE A 71 22.17 -8.89 17.60
CA ILE A 71 21.06 -8.88 16.63
C ILE A 71 20.24 -7.58 16.64
N PHE A 72 20.49 -6.67 17.58
CA PHE A 72 19.71 -5.45 17.72
C PHE A 72 19.69 -4.56 16.46
N PRO A 73 20.84 -4.29 15.79
CA PRO A 73 20.83 -3.50 14.55
C PRO A 73 19.93 -4.11 13.47
N PHE A 74 19.90 -5.45 13.38
CA PHE A 74 19.01 -6.16 12.46
C PHE A 74 17.54 -6.04 12.85
N ILE A 75 17.21 -6.20 14.13
CA ILE A 75 15.83 -6.00 14.65
C ILE A 75 15.36 -4.57 14.33
N SER A 76 16.19 -3.57 14.59
CA SER A 76 15.87 -2.16 14.31
C SER A 76 15.65 -1.90 12.82
N MET A 77 16.50 -2.46 11.96
CA MET A 77 16.35 -2.41 10.51
C MET A 77 15.01 -3.01 10.05
N VAL A 78 14.64 -4.19 10.56
CA VAL A 78 13.36 -4.85 10.25
C VAL A 78 12.18 -3.98 10.71
N LEU A 79 12.20 -3.48 11.95
CA LEU A 79 11.13 -2.63 12.49
C LEU A 79 10.92 -1.34 11.68
N ILE A 80 12.00 -0.73 11.18
CA ILE A 80 11.93 0.45 10.31
C ILE A 80 11.35 0.09 8.92
N ALA A 81 11.61 -1.13 8.44
CA ALA A 81 11.11 -1.59 7.14
C ALA A 81 9.62 -1.98 7.14
N VAL A 82 9.06 -2.45 8.26
CA VAL A 82 7.64 -2.88 8.39
C VAL A 82 6.63 -1.86 7.83
N PRO A 83 6.70 -0.55 8.15
CA PRO A 83 5.92 0.51 7.50
C PRO A 83 5.76 0.39 5.98
N THR A 84 6.85 0.06 5.28
CA THR A 84 6.89 -0.03 3.82
C THR A 84 6.09 -1.23 3.32
N PHE A 85 6.04 -2.32 4.10
CA PHE A 85 5.22 -3.48 3.81
C PHE A 85 3.73 -3.22 4.06
N ILE A 86 3.40 -2.50 5.13
CA ILE A 86 2.01 -2.11 5.44
C ILE A 86 1.39 -1.30 4.29
N ALA A 87 2.20 -0.47 3.60
CA ALA A 87 1.75 0.30 2.44
C ALA A 87 1.23 -0.57 1.26
N PHE A 88 1.74 -1.80 1.10
CA PHE A 88 1.21 -2.74 0.09
C PHE A 88 -0.25 -3.14 0.40
N PHE A 89 -0.55 -3.37 1.67
CA PHE A 89 -1.86 -3.85 2.10
C PHE A 89 -2.87 -2.72 2.29
N TYR A 90 -2.42 -1.54 2.70
CA TYR A 90 -3.32 -0.45 3.05
C TYR A 90 -4.20 0.03 1.87
N ASN A 91 -3.64 0.17 0.66
CA ASN A 91 -4.42 0.59 -0.51
C ASN A 91 -5.53 -0.41 -0.82
N GLN A 92 -5.21 -1.70 -0.81
CA GLN A 92 -6.18 -2.77 -1.01
C GLN A 92 -7.26 -2.76 0.07
N TYR A 93 -6.86 -2.69 1.35
CA TYR A 93 -7.78 -2.63 2.48
C TYR A 93 -8.74 -1.45 2.35
N TYR A 94 -8.21 -0.26 2.10
CA TYR A 94 -8.97 0.98 2.02
C TYR A 94 -9.99 0.94 0.88
N THR A 95 -9.60 0.47 -0.31
CA THR A 95 -10.52 0.36 -1.44
C THR A 95 -11.60 -0.69 -1.20
N LYS A 96 -11.24 -1.86 -0.66
CA LYS A 96 -12.23 -2.89 -0.29
C LYS A 96 -13.21 -2.38 0.76
N LYS A 97 -12.74 -1.61 1.75
CA LYS A 97 -13.59 -0.97 2.75
C LYS A 97 -14.60 -0.03 2.10
N LEU A 98 -14.17 0.83 1.17
CA LEU A 98 -15.09 1.70 0.42
C LEU A 98 -16.13 0.90 -0.36
N LEU A 99 -15.72 -0.14 -1.09
CA LEU A 99 -16.65 -0.99 -1.84
C LEU A 99 -17.68 -1.67 -0.92
N ASN A 100 -17.23 -2.19 0.23
CA ASN A 100 -18.11 -2.79 1.24
C ASN A 100 -19.06 -1.77 1.87
N ASP A 101 -18.64 -0.50 1.98
CA ASP A 101 -19.47 0.61 2.44
C ASP A 101 -20.48 1.08 1.37
N GLY A 102 -20.54 0.41 0.20
CA GLY A 102 -21.51 0.67 -0.86
C GLY A 102 -21.04 1.64 -1.94
N TRP A 103 -19.77 2.04 -1.92
CA TRP A 103 -19.19 2.85 -3.00
C TRP A 103 -19.01 2.01 -4.26
N LYS A 104 -19.28 2.58 -5.43
CA LYS A 104 -19.17 1.90 -6.73
C LYS A 104 -18.38 2.73 -7.73
N PRO A 105 -17.80 2.13 -8.79
CA PRO A 105 -17.28 2.91 -9.91
C PRO A 105 -18.37 3.82 -10.47
N LEU A 106 -17.99 4.98 -11.01
CA LEU A 106 -18.94 5.84 -11.73
C LEU A 106 -19.46 5.09 -12.96
N GLU A 107 -20.74 5.28 -13.32
CA GLU A 107 -21.40 4.53 -14.40
C GLU A 107 -20.66 4.60 -15.75
N ASN A 108 -20.01 5.72 -16.05
CA ASN A 108 -19.28 5.95 -17.30
C ASN A 108 -17.75 5.91 -17.12
N ASP A 109 -17.23 5.41 -16.00
CA ASP A 109 -15.79 5.29 -15.74
C ASP A 109 -15.30 3.87 -16.04
N GLU A 110 -15.06 3.63 -17.32
CA GLU A 110 -14.55 2.36 -17.84
C GLU A 110 -13.16 2.04 -17.30
N TYR A 111 -12.32 3.05 -17.10
CA TYR A 111 -10.99 2.90 -16.52
C TYR A 111 -11.05 2.35 -15.08
N SER A 112 -11.77 3.01 -14.18
CA SER A 112 -11.89 2.59 -12.79
C SER A 112 -12.51 1.19 -12.68
N THR A 113 -13.50 0.90 -13.53
CA THR A 113 -14.15 -0.41 -13.61
C THR A 113 -13.17 -1.51 -14.04
N ALA A 114 -12.43 -1.30 -15.14
CA ALA A 114 -11.45 -2.24 -15.66
C ALA A 114 -10.35 -2.53 -14.62
N ILE A 115 -9.85 -1.48 -13.96
CA ILE A 115 -8.83 -1.61 -12.93
C ILE A 115 -9.34 -2.41 -11.73
N LEU A 116 -10.54 -2.12 -11.23
CA LEU A 116 -11.11 -2.84 -10.09
C LEU A 116 -11.35 -4.32 -10.40
N LYS A 117 -11.79 -4.65 -11.62
CA LYS A 117 -11.93 -6.04 -12.09
C LYS A 117 -10.56 -6.73 -12.24
N ALA A 118 -9.57 -6.04 -12.77
CA ALA A 118 -8.20 -6.57 -12.92
C ALA A 118 -7.53 -6.91 -11.58
N TYR A 119 -7.87 -6.18 -10.53
CA TYR A 119 -7.41 -6.45 -9.16
C TYR A 119 -8.34 -7.40 -8.38
N HIS A 120 -9.37 -7.97 -9.03
CA HIS A 120 -10.37 -8.85 -8.43
C HIS A 120 -11.14 -8.22 -7.26
N TYR A 121 -11.42 -6.93 -7.36
CA TYR A 121 -12.26 -6.22 -6.39
C TYR A 121 -13.72 -6.19 -6.85
N LEU A 122 -13.96 -6.34 -8.16
CA LEU A 122 -15.26 -6.51 -8.77
C LEU A 122 -15.24 -7.73 -9.70
N GLU A 123 -16.39 -8.36 -9.89
CA GLU A 123 -16.57 -9.44 -10.85
C GLU A 123 -16.78 -8.90 -12.26
N TYR A 124 -16.38 -9.69 -13.26
CA TYR A 124 -16.75 -9.42 -14.66
C TYR A 124 -18.22 -9.82 -14.86
N THR A 125 -18.98 -8.96 -15.54
CA THR A 125 -20.36 -9.27 -15.93
C THR A 125 -20.37 -9.95 -17.29
N ASP A 126 -21.38 -10.78 -17.56
CA ASP A 126 -21.51 -11.49 -18.84
C ASP A 126 -21.51 -10.53 -20.04
N THR A 127 -22.06 -9.32 -19.87
CA THR A 127 -22.06 -8.26 -20.88
C THR A 127 -20.67 -7.71 -21.20
N ASP A 128 -19.73 -7.75 -20.24
CA ASP A 128 -18.34 -7.32 -20.49
C ASP A 128 -17.58 -8.34 -21.33
N LEU A 129 -17.98 -9.61 -21.29
CA LEU A 129 -17.29 -10.73 -21.91
C LEU A 129 -17.71 -10.98 -23.37
N ILE A 130 -18.72 -10.25 -23.85
CA ILE A 130 -19.29 -10.40 -25.20
C ILE A 130 -18.78 -9.31 -26.16
N ASP A 131 -18.36 -8.16 -25.64
CA ASP A 131 -17.90 -7.03 -26.45
C ASP A 131 -16.37 -7.07 -26.65
N ASP A 132 -15.94 -7.62 -27.78
CA ASP A 132 -14.52 -7.74 -28.15
C ASP A 132 -13.77 -6.39 -28.11
N SER A 133 -14.44 -5.28 -28.40
CA SER A 133 -13.83 -3.95 -28.38
C SER A 133 -13.53 -3.47 -26.96
N LYS A 134 -14.47 -3.65 -26.03
CA LYS A 134 -14.27 -3.35 -24.60
C LYS A 134 -13.23 -4.25 -23.95
N ILE A 135 -13.19 -5.53 -24.33
CA ILE A 135 -12.16 -6.46 -23.85
C ILE A 135 -10.77 -5.99 -24.26
N GLN A 136 -10.62 -5.49 -25.48
CA GLN A 136 -9.34 -4.99 -25.97
C GLN A 136 -8.92 -3.71 -25.24
N GLU A 137 -9.84 -2.75 -25.06
CA GLU A 137 -9.57 -1.52 -24.30
C GLU A 137 -9.16 -1.82 -22.85
N TYR A 138 -9.86 -2.73 -22.17
CA TYR A 138 -9.51 -3.14 -20.81
C TYR A 138 -8.12 -3.79 -20.78
N ARG A 139 -7.80 -4.64 -21.76
CA ARG A 139 -6.49 -5.28 -21.86
C ARG A 139 -5.37 -4.26 -22.00
N GLU A 140 -5.56 -3.22 -22.80
CA GLU A 140 -4.57 -2.14 -22.97
C GLU A 140 -4.37 -1.38 -21.65
N ILE A 141 -5.46 -0.93 -21.00
CA ILE A 141 -5.43 -0.25 -19.70
C ILE A 141 -4.70 -1.10 -18.65
N ILE A 142 -5.03 -2.40 -18.57
CA ILE A 142 -4.45 -3.34 -17.61
C ILE A 142 -2.97 -3.54 -17.90
N ASN A 143 -2.57 -3.74 -19.16
CA ASN A 143 -1.18 -3.97 -19.55
C ASN A 143 -0.29 -2.79 -19.19
N ASP A 144 -0.73 -1.56 -19.49
CA ASP A 144 0.00 -0.34 -19.14
C ASP A 144 0.12 -0.18 -17.64
N THR A 145 -0.97 -0.43 -16.92
CA THR A 145 -1.00 -0.37 -15.46
C THR A 145 -0.06 -1.40 -14.81
N GLN A 146 -0.08 -2.65 -15.29
CA GLN A 146 0.81 -3.69 -14.80
C GLN A 146 2.28 -3.43 -15.13
N LYS A 147 2.57 -2.83 -16.29
CA LYS A 147 3.94 -2.41 -16.64
C LYS A 147 4.49 -1.40 -15.64
N GLU A 148 3.66 -0.44 -15.22
CA GLU A 148 4.03 0.52 -14.17
C GLU A 148 4.21 -0.15 -12.81
N GLU A 149 3.33 -1.08 -12.40
CA GLU A 149 3.52 -1.84 -11.15
C GLU A 149 4.82 -2.65 -11.15
N ARG A 150 5.16 -3.32 -12.26
CA ARG A 150 6.42 -4.08 -12.39
C ARG A 150 7.64 -3.18 -12.20
N LYS A 151 7.63 -1.96 -12.75
CA LYS A 151 8.71 -0.98 -12.53
C LYS A 151 8.84 -0.61 -11.05
N LYS A 152 7.72 -0.40 -10.35
CA LYS A 152 7.74 -0.07 -8.91
C LYS A 152 8.32 -1.21 -8.08
N ILE A 153 7.94 -2.47 -8.38
CA ILE A 153 8.49 -3.66 -7.71
C ILE A 153 10.00 -3.75 -7.96
N PHE A 154 10.45 -3.56 -9.20
CA PHE A 154 11.88 -3.57 -9.53
C PHE A 154 12.65 -2.49 -8.75
N LEU A 155 12.13 -1.26 -8.70
CA LEU A 155 12.72 -0.18 -7.92
C LEU A 155 12.77 -0.50 -6.42
N PHE A 156 11.71 -1.13 -5.88
CA PHE A 156 11.66 -1.56 -4.48
C PHE A 156 12.72 -2.62 -4.17
N ILE A 157 12.87 -3.64 -5.03
CA ILE A 157 13.89 -4.70 -4.87
C ILE A 157 15.29 -4.10 -4.96
N ALA A 158 15.55 -3.23 -5.95
CA ALA A 158 16.84 -2.57 -6.12
C ALA A 158 17.21 -1.75 -4.87
N PHE A 159 16.25 -0.99 -4.33
CA PHE A 159 16.44 -0.23 -3.08
C PHE A 159 16.73 -1.15 -1.89
N ALA A 160 15.96 -2.24 -1.73
CA ALA A 160 16.18 -3.20 -0.65
C ALA A 160 17.58 -3.83 -0.70
N ILE A 161 18.06 -4.19 -1.89
CA ILE A 161 19.42 -4.72 -2.08
C ILE A 161 20.48 -3.71 -1.65
N VAL A 162 20.34 -2.43 -2.06
CA VAL A 162 21.28 -1.36 -1.67
C VAL A 162 21.31 -1.19 -0.16
N VAL A 163 20.15 -1.20 0.51
CA VAL A 163 20.06 -1.08 1.97
C VAL A 163 20.69 -2.27 2.68
N ILE A 164 20.50 -3.49 2.18
CA ILE A 164 21.14 -4.70 2.73
C ILE A 164 22.65 -4.66 2.55
N ILE A 165 23.14 -4.28 1.36
CA ILE A 165 24.57 -4.14 1.08
C ILE A 165 25.19 -3.09 2.01
N TYR A 166 24.57 -1.91 2.11
CA TYR A 166 25.02 -0.86 3.03
C TYR A 166 25.12 -1.39 4.46
N PHE A 167 24.08 -2.08 4.93
CA PHE A 167 24.06 -2.64 6.28
C PHE A 167 25.18 -3.67 6.51
N TYR A 168 25.49 -4.50 5.52
CA TYR A 168 26.57 -5.48 5.57
C TYR A 168 27.98 -4.86 5.59
N PHE A 169 28.18 -3.71 4.96
CA PHE A 169 29.50 -3.05 4.92
C PHE A 169 29.74 -2.07 6.08
N VAL A 170 28.68 -1.58 6.71
CA VAL A 170 28.76 -0.58 7.79
C VAL A 170 28.73 -1.19 9.19
N ASN A 171 28.15 -2.39 9.37
CA ASN A 171 28.17 -3.15 10.62
C ASN A 171 29.05 -4.39 10.51
#